data_AF-A0A3M1QGU7-F1
#
_entry.id   AF-A0A3M1QGU7-F1
#
_cell.length_a   1.000
_cell.length_b   1.000
_cell.length_c   1.000
_cell.angle_alpha   90.00
_cell.angle_beta   90.00
_cell.angle_gamma   90.00
#
_symmetry.space_group_name_H-M   'P 1'
#
loop_
_entity.id
_entity.type
_entity.pdbx_description
1 polymer ?
#
loop_
_entity_poly.entity_id
_entity_poly.type
_entity_poly.pdbx_seq_one_letter_code
_entity_poly.pdbx_strand_id
1 'polypeptide(L)'
;MTNAQRLSIYDRLRPHLNASDLLQRLGLEVVREIGAEAYCRPLCHESTSGESLHVNLHTGRWTCRACQARGVYGDLFQLVEYAKTNGQPPTHGSGQGDSTTHRDAVRWLCEQFSIPFHEDDVAHDPALAVLHMFAMEAHKYLLDNEPMLAWVEDKWGFDIDTVKQYGIGFMPSPLLPSIVTEAESASSRQAFRSSGLGWFDKDGHFRTHFAGRITFPYLEHGRAVYLIGRATEATPQLHDGRKPPKYHKLTVHSEKRPHISPRITNDHLYNEQVMRAGGTILIAEGVADAVALSALGVPVVSPVTISFNATDLERFTQRAKEYGVDRVEILFDNELSGSGNAGALRTAMKLIERGLPVRIITLPLGAKQAAARDEVKAALGDDLFAEFEDADPPRRREILAEAADGNAVTLEWLREQVAASKIDAAEWCALCGAGAPGKFDAVRKSAADAIETIAAKIATTLDHEDSPRDRLAAFDPVLALVAHLPDRFDRNAYAGVVAKAAGKGVTKADVAARIVAERRKIVKPKREREREEKAKAKRDAREEAARALQVAPPMTSSAPAGAPPPPTRAGEKPQEVKPQSEVERFASTRAAVLNAVEEKVSTEQLGEFIAQTITTTMGFTAFKTPESLF
;
A
#
# COMPACT_ATOMS: atom_id res chain seq x y z
N MET A 1 -12.76 26.93 8.54
CA MET A 1 -11.42 26.32 8.35
C MET A 1 -10.48 27.45 8.02
N THR A 2 -9.39 27.63 8.76
CA THR A 2 -8.36 28.63 8.43
C THR A 2 -7.60 28.19 7.16
N ASN A 3 -7.08 29.14 6.37
CA ASN A 3 -6.31 28.86 5.13
C ASN A 3 -5.15 27.86 5.33
N ALA A 4 -4.68 27.65 6.57
CA ALA A 4 -3.64 26.68 6.91
C ALA A 4 -4.07 25.20 6.84
N GLN A 5 -5.35 24.89 6.56
CA GLN A 5 -5.88 23.52 6.55
C GLN A 5 -6.39 23.02 5.19
N ARG A 6 -6.36 23.84 4.13
CA ARG A 6 -6.76 23.37 2.81
C ARG A 6 -5.65 22.49 2.24
N LEU A 7 -6.01 21.27 1.83
CA LEU A 7 -5.13 20.39 1.06
C LEU A 7 -4.78 21.07 -0.27
N SER A 8 -3.53 20.97 -0.70
CA SER A 8 -3.16 21.42 -2.05
C SER A 8 -3.94 20.60 -3.09
N ILE A 9 -4.06 21.12 -4.31
CA ILE A 9 -4.71 20.39 -5.40
C ILE A 9 -4.01 19.05 -5.68
N TYR A 10 -2.68 19.00 -5.51
CA TYR A 10 -1.89 17.79 -5.61
C TYR A 10 -2.27 16.77 -4.55
N ASP A 11 -2.38 17.19 -3.28
CA ASP A 11 -2.78 16.29 -2.19
C ASP A 11 -4.21 15.77 -2.37
N ARG A 12 -5.08 16.53 -3.04
CA ARG A 12 -6.44 16.10 -3.39
C ARG A 12 -6.46 15.15 -4.58
N LEU A 13 -5.55 15.31 -5.55
CA LEU A 13 -5.48 14.47 -6.75
C LEU A 13 -4.77 13.14 -6.52
N ARG A 14 -3.67 13.12 -5.75
CA ARG A 14 -2.86 11.91 -5.51
C ARG A 14 -3.69 10.69 -5.08
N PRO A 15 -4.71 10.81 -4.19
CA PRO A 15 -5.54 9.68 -3.82
C PRO A 15 -6.31 9.00 -4.97
N HIS A 16 -6.41 9.65 -6.14
CA HIS A 16 -7.12 9.16 -7.31
C HIS A 16 -6.19 8.69 -8.43
N LEU A 17 -4.88 8.97 -8.34
CA LEU A 17 -3.94 8.58 -9.37
C LEU A 17 -3.60 7.08 -9.28
N ASN A 18 -3.61 6.44 -10.44
CA ASN A 18 -3.08 5.11 -10.68
C ASN A 18 -2.41 5.14 -12.06
N ALA A 19 -1.19 4.62 -12.18
CA ALA A 19 -0.42 4.73 -13.42
C ALA A 19 -1.10 4.03 -14.60
N SER A 20 -1.65 2.83 -14.41
CA SER A 20 -2.35 2.08 -15.45
C SER A 20 -3.64 2.77 -15.90
N ASP A 21 -4.47 3.25 -14.96
CA ASP A 21 -5.68 4.05 -15.27
C ASP A 21 -5.30 5.34 -16.01
N LEU A 22 -4.21 5.99 -15.60
CA LEU A 22 -3.77 7.23 -16.22
C LEU A 22 -3.27 7.02 -17.65
N LEU A 23 -2.50 5.96 -17.92
CA LEU A 23 -2.08 5.58 -19.27
C LEU A 23 -3.29 5.41 -20.19
N GLN A 24 -4.34 4.72 -19.71
CA GLN A 24 -5.58 4.51 -20.44
C GLN A 24 -6.31 5.84 -20.71
N ARG A 25 -6.46 6.70 -19.69
CA ARG A 25 -7.13 8.02 -19.83
C ARG A 25 -6.39 8.97 -20.75
N LEU A 26 -5.06 8.88 -20.80
CA LEU A 26 -4.23 9.67 -21.70
C LEU A 26 -4.27 9.13 -23.14
N GLY A 27 -4.74 7.90 -23.36
CA GLY A 27 -4.70 7.25 -24.67
C GLY A 27 -3.29 6.93 -25.13
N LEU A 28 -2.35 6.71 -24.21
CA LEU A 28 -0.99 6.31 -24.54
C LEU A 28 -0.99 4.83 -24.97
N GLU A 29 -0.40 4.54 -26.14
CA GLU A 29 -0.27 3.19 -26.65
C GLU A 29 0.74 2.39 -25.81
N VAL A 30 0.22 1.47 -24.99
CA VAL A 30 1.03 0.48 -24.27
C VAL A 30 1.30 -0.69 -25.21
N VAL A 31 2.55 -0.85 -25.61
CA VAL A 31 3.01 -1.92 -26.51
C VAL A 31 3.08 -3.26 -25.76
N ARG A 32 3.60 -3.22 -24.54
CA ARG A 32 3.63 -4.37 -23.62
C ARG A 32 3.84 -3.94 -22.18
N GLU A 33 3.50 -4.83 -21.26
CA GLU A 33 3.83 -4.71 -19.85
C GLU A 33 4.73 -5.88 -19.44
N ILE A 34 5.83 -5.58 -18.73
CA ILE A 34 6.72 -6.58 -18.17
C ILE A 34 6.93 -6.23 -16.70
N GLY A 35 6.43 -7.10 -15.82
CA GLY A 35 6.49 -6.90 -14.39
C GLY A 35 5.82 -5.58 -13.98
N ALA A 36 6.61 -4.67 -13.41
CA ALA A 36 6.13 -3.36 -12.94
C ALA A 36 6.25 -2.25 -14.01
N GLU A 37 6.73 -2.55 -15.22
CA GLU A 37 6.94 -1.56 -16.28
C GLU A 37 5.97 -1.70 -17.44
N ALA A 38 5.33 -0.59 -17.81
CA ALA A 38 4.63 -0.43 -19.08
C ALA A 38 5.55 0.23 -20.12
N TYR A 39 5.68 -0.44 -21.26
CA TYR A 39 6.46 0.01 -22.41
C TYR A 39 5.50 0.65 -23.40
N CYS A 40 5.64 1.95 -23.59
CA CYS A 40 4.72 2.78 -24.34
C CYS A 40 5.41 3.40 -25.56
N ARG A 41 4.60 3.72 -26.58
CA ARG A 41 5.07 4.51 -27.72
C ARG A 41 5.44 5.94 -27.27
N PRO A 42 6.65 6.42 -27.57
CA PRO A 42 7.03 7.79 -27.24
C PRO A 42 6.26 8.78 -28.14
N LEU A 43 5.93 9.95 -27.58
CA LEU A 43 5.32 11.06 -28.32
C LEU A 43 6.36 12.04 -28.87
N CYS A 44 7.59 12.00 -28.34
CA CYS A 44 8.61 13.02 -28.60
C CYS A 44 9.58 12.69 -29.75
N HIS A 45 9.49 11.49 -30.31
CA HIS A 45 10.29 11.06 -31.47
C HIS A 45 9.66 9.83 -32.14
N GLU A 46 10.06 9.54 -33.38
CA GLU A 46 9.75 8.27 -34.02
C GLU A 46 10.60 7.15 -33.40
N SER A 47 9.97 5.99 -33.16
CA SER A 47 10.63 4.83 -32.55
C SER A 47 10.30 3.57 -33.33
N THR A 48 11.34 2.86 -33.77
CA THR A 48 11.21 1.60 -34.51
C THR A 48 10.63 0.49 -33.64
N SER A 49 11.05 0.39 -32.37
CA SER A 49 10.44 -0.56 -31.43
C SER A 49 9.08 -0.09 -30.94
N GLY A 50 8.87 1.23 -30.87
CA GLY A 50 7.68 1.81 -30.23
C GLY A 50 7.71 1.70 -28.70
N GLU A 51 8.84 1.40 -28.08
CA GLU A 51 8.91 1.05 -26.65
C GLU A 51 9.78 2.01 -25.82
N SER A 52 10.06 3.21 -26.33
CA SER A 52 11.05 4.09 -25.70
C SER A 52 10.54 4.83 -24.47
N LEU A 53 9.21 4.94 -24.29
CA LEU A 53 8.59 5.55 -23.10
C LEU A 53 8.29 4.44 -22.08
N HIS A 54 8.99 4.47 -20.95
CA HIS A 54 8.81 3.51 -19.87
C HIS A 54 8.07 4.18 -18.72
N VAL A 55 7.02 3.54 -18.22
CA VAL A 55 6.27 3.98 -17.04
C VAL A 55 6.28 2.86 -16.00
N ASN A 56 6.84 3.13 -14.83
CA ASN A 56 6.78 2.18 -13.72
C ASN A 56 5.44 2.30 -13.01
N LEU A 57 4.65 1.23 -13.09
CA LEU A 57 3.30 1.15 -12.56
C LEU A 57 3.26 1.14 -11.02
N HIS A 58 4.35 0.74 -10.37
CA HIS A 58 4.46 0.74 -8.91
C HIS A 58 4.88 2.10 -8.36
N THR A 59 5.87 2.74 -8.95
CA THR A 59 6.45 3.99 -8.41
C THR A 59 5.79 5.24 -9.00
N GLY A 60 5.15 5.13 -10.17
CA GLY A 60 4.63 6.26 -10.94
C GLY A 60 5.71 7.14 -11.57
N ARG A 61 6.98 6.68 -11.56
CA ARG A 61 8.05 7.30 -12.33
C ARG A 61 7.95 6.89 -13.78
N TRP A 62 8.34 7.79 -14.67
CA TRP A 62 8.44 7.49 -16.08
C TRP A 62 9.66 8.17 -16.71
N THR A 63 10.11 7.61 -17.83
CA THR A 63 11.21 8.17 -18.62
C THR A 63 11.08 7.75 -20.07
N CYS A 64 11.41 8.65 -20.98
CA CYS A 64 11.71 8.27 -22.36
C CYS A 64 13.20 7.96 -22.45
N ARG A 65 13.59 6.68 -22.53
CA ARG A 65 15.01 6.27 -22.48
C ARG A 65 15.86 6.92 -23.58
N ALA A 66 15.28 7.17 -24.76
CA ALA A 66 15.97 7.84 -25.86
C ALA A 66 16.09 9.37 -25.68
N CYS A 67 15.25 10.00 -24.85
CA CYS A 67 15.17 11.45 -24.68
C CYS A 67 15.43 11.91 -23.23
N GLN A 68 15.85 11.02 -22.33
CA GLN A 68 16.08 11.33 -20.92
C GLN A 68 17.07 12.50 -20.75
N ALA A 69 18.12 12.56 -21.57
CA ALA A 69 19.10 13.65 -21.55
C ALA A 69 18.51 15.03 -21.91
N ARG A 70 17.32 15.07 -22.50
CA ARG A 70 16.56 16.30 -22.82
C ARG A 70 15.52 16.65 -21.76
N GLY A 71 15.54 15.96 -20.61
CA GLY A 71 14.57 16.19 -19.53
C GLY A 71 13.25 15.45 -19.69
N VAL A 72 13.15 14.45 -20.58
CA VAL A 72 11.91 13.70 -20.82
C VAL A 72 11.77 12.55 -19.82
N TYR A 73 11.43 12.90 -18.58
CA TYR A 73 11.16 11.99 -17.47
C TYR A 73 10.39 12.74 -16.38
N GLY A 74 9.79 12.02 -15.43
CA GLY A 74 9.12 12.69 -14.31
C GLY A 74 8.19 11.83 -13.47
N ASP A 75 7.30 12.52 -12.78
CA ASP A 75 6.18 12.01 -11.99
C ASP A 75 4.89 11.90 -12.84
N LEU A 76 3.80 11.33 -12.29
CA LEU A 76 2.57 11.15 -13.07
C LEU A 76 1.90 12.48 -13.49
N PHE A 77 2.10 13.57 -12.76
CA PHE A 77 1.59 14.89 -13.19
C PHE A 77 2.36 15.38 -14.42
N GLN A 78 3.67 15.19 -14.41
CA GLN A 78 4.54 15.51 -15.54
C GLN A 78 4.28 14.59 -16.75
N LEU A 79 3.81 13.35 -16.54
CA LEU A 79 3.39 12.46 -17.64
C LEU A 79 2.18 13.04 -18.38
N VAL A 80 1.22 13.61 -17.63
CA VAL A 80 0.08 14.30 -18.23
C VAL A 80 0.56 15.52 -19.01
N GLU A 81 1.44 16.34 -18.43
CA GLU A 81 2.01 17.49 -19.13
C GLU A 81 2.70 17.08 -20.43
N TYR A 82 3.55 16.05 -20.39
CA TYR A 82 4.20 15.47 -21.56
C TYR A 82 3.20 15.03 -22.62
N ALA A 83 2.14 14.33 -22.22
CA ALA A 83 1.10 13.86 -23.13
C ALA A 83 0.31 15.03 -23.75
N LYS A 84 -0.06 16.03 -22.94
CA LYS A 84 -0.84 17.19 -23.40
C LYS A 84 -0.04 18.18 -24.25
N THR A 85 1.28 18.17 -24.12
CA THR A 85 2.19 18.99 -24.95
C THR A 85 2.72 18.22 -26.16
N ASN A 86 2.17 17.04 -26.46
CA ASN A 86 2.59 16.19 -27.58
C ASN A 86 4.11 15.89 -27.54
N GLY A 87 4.60 15.51 -26.36
CA GLY A 87 5.95 15.02 -26.16
C GLY A 87 7.00 16.06 -25.77
N GLN A 88 6.61 17.31 -25.47
CA GLN A 88 7.60 18.29 -25.00
C GLN A 88 8.12 17.91 -23.59
N PRO A 89 9.38 18.22 -23.27
CA PRO A 89 9.91 18.02 -21.92
C PRO A 89 9.03 18.74 -20.89
N PRO A 90 8.61 18.07 -19.80
CA PRO A 90 7.82 18.69 -18.76
C PRO A 90 8.61 19.84 -18.12
N THR A 91 7.91 20.93 -17.82
CA THR A 91 8.54 22.20 -17.41
C THR A 91 8.70 22.33 -15.89
N HIS A 92 8.23 21.36 -15.12
CA HIS A 92 8.31 21.35 -13.66
C HIS A 92 9.58 20.69 -13.10
N GLY A 93 10.13 21.27 -12.03
CA GLY A 93 11.25 20.69 -11.28
C GLY A 93 12.33 21.66 -10.78
N SER A 94 12.24 22.96 -11.07
CA SER A 94 13.32 23.94 -10.83
C SER A 94 12.96 25.12 -9.89
N GLY A 95 11.86 25.05 -9.13
CA GLY A 95 11.61 26.01 -8.04
C GLY A 95 11.05 27.39 -8.43
N GLN A 96 10.59 27.60 -9.67
CA GLN A 96 9.96 28.86 -10.10
C GLN A 96 8.50 28.69 -10.55
N GLY A 97 7.61 28.41 -9.59
CA GLY A 97 6.16 28.37 -9.83
C GLY A 97 5.71 27.38 -10.90
N ASP A 98 4.40 27.27 -11.07
CA ASP A 98 3.84 26.30 -12.01
C ASP A 98 3.65 26.92 -13.38
N SER A 99 4.28 26.31 -14.39
CA SER A 99 4.13 26.74 -15.79
C SER A 99 2.68 26.60 -16.24
N THR A 100 2.31 27.33 -17.30
CA THR A 100 0.97 27.22 -17.88
C THR A 100 0.66 25.78 -18.33
N THR A 101 1.62 25.10 -18.97
CA THR A 101 1.44 23.72 -19.46
C THR A 101 1.22 22.74 -18.31
N HIS A 102 1.93 22.92 -17.19
CA HIS A 102 1.74 22.09 -16.01
C HIS A 102 0.40 22.38 -15.34
N ARG A 103 0.00 23.64 -15.22
CA ARG A 103 -1.32 24.03 -14.68
C ARG A 103 -2.46 23.45 -15.52
N ASP A 104 -2.33 23.44 -16.85
CA ASP A 104 -3.32 22.83 -17.74
C ASP A 104 -3.38 21.31 -17.57
N ALA A 105 -2.24 20.64 -17.36
CA ALA A 105 -2.20 19.22 -17.03
C ALA A 105 -2.92 18.91 -15.70
N VAL A 106 -2.69 19.73 -14.66
CA VAL A 106 -3.40 19.61 -13.37
C VAL A 106 -4.89 19.87 -13.53
N ARG A 107 -5.29 20.88 -14.33
CA ARG A 107 -6.71 21.16 -14.62
C ARG A 107 -7.38 19.97 -15.32
N TRP A 108 -6.71 19.37 -16.30
CA TRP A 108 -7.21 18.18 -16.97
C TRP A 108 -7.40 17.01 -15.98
N LEU A 109 -6.44 16.78 -15.09
CA LEU A 109 -6.58 15.76 -14.04
C LEU A 109 -7.78 16.04 -13.12
N CYS A 110 -8.00 17.29 -12.74
CA CYS A 110 -9.15 17.70 -11.95
C CYS A 110 -10.48 17.36 -12.65
N GLU A 111 -10.57 17.61 -13.95
CA GLU A 111 -11.73 17.23 -14.76
C GLU A 111 -11.92 15.70 -14.81
N GLN A 112 -10.84 14.93 -15.03
CA GLN A 112 -10.91 13.47 -15.11
C GLN A 112 -11.42 12.81 -13.82
N PHE A 113 -11.07 13.38 -12.67
CA PHE A 113 -11.42 12.84 -11.35
C PHE A 113 -12.55 13.61 -10.65
N SER A 114 -13.20 14.55 -11.36
CA SER A 114 -14.28 15.39 -10.80
C SER A 114 -13.89 16.13 -9.52
N ILE A 115 -12.66 16.64 -9.47
CA ILE A 115 -12.10 17.38 -8.34
C ILE A 115 -12.17 18.89 -8.65
N PRO A 116 -12.82 19.72 -7.81
CA PRO A 116 -12.85 21.16 -8.04
C PRO A 116 -11.46 21.80 -8.06
N PHE A 117 -11.13 22.51 -9.14
CA PHE A 117 -9.89 23.26 -9.32
C PHE A 117 -10.06 24.72 -8.88
N HIS A 118 -9.17 25.21 -8.02
CA HIS A 118 -9.07 26.62 -7.64
C HIS A 118 -7.62 27.07 -7.82
N GLU A 119 -7.41 28.24 -8.41
CA GLU A 119 -6.04 28.72 -8.72
C GLU A 119 -5.18 28.92 -7.47
N ASP A 120 -5.80 29.26 -6.34
CA ASP A 120 -5.12 29.44 -5.05
C ASP A 120 -4.69 28.10 -4.40
N ASP A 121 -5.19 26.95 -4.87
CA ASP A 121 -4.94 25.62 -4.28
C ASP A 121 -3.64 24.97 -4.83
N VAL A 122 -2.94 25.62 -5.77
CA VAL A 122 -1.80 25.05 -6.50
C VAL A 122 -0.48 25.09 -5.68
N ALA A 123 -0.48 25.74 -4.51
CA ALA A 123 0.71 25.84 -3.68
C ALA A 123 1.16 24.49 -3.10
N HIS A 124 2.40 24.12 -3.39
CA HIS A 124 3.07 22.97 -2.77
C HIS A 124 3.60 23.33 -1.39
N ASP A 125 3.67 22.35 -0.48
CA ASP A 125 4.49 22.50 0.73
C ASP A 125 5.97 22.60 0.33
N PRO A 126 6.66 23.72 0.61
CA PRO A 126 8.07 23.89 0.23
C PRO A 126 8.99 22.83 0.83
N ALA A 127 8.65 22.28 2.00
CA ALA A 127 9.42 21.23 2.66
C ALA A 127 9.41 19.93 1.85
N LEU A 128 8.26 19.55 1.28
CA LEU A 128 8.13 18.40 0.38
C LEU A 128 8.83 18.65 -0.96
N ALA A 129 8.83 19.89 -1.45
CA ALA A 129 9.57 20.26 -2.67
C ALA A 129 11.08 20.08 -2.48
N VAL A 130 11.63 20.60 -1.38
CA VAL A 130 13.05 20.42 -1.03
C VAL A 130 13.39 18.95 -0.77
N LEU A 131 12.52 18.18 -0.11
CA LEU A 131 12.71 16.73 0.06
C LEU A 131 12.84 16.01 -1.28
N HIS A 132 11.94 16.30 -2.22
CA HIS A 132 12.00 15.71 -3.56
C HIS A 132 13.26 16.13 -4.32
N MET A 133 13.60 17.42 -4.31
CA MET A 133 14.83 17.92 -4.92
C MET A 133 16.07 17.21 -4.34
N PHE A 134 16.17 17.10 -3.00
CA PHE A 134 17.27 16.41 -2.34
C PHE A 134 17.41 14.95 -2.79
N ALA A 135 16.29 14.22 -2.89
CA ALA A 135 16.28 12.84 -3.37
C ALA A 135 16.70 12.75 -4.85
N MET A 136 16.27 13.69 -5.70
CA MET A 136 16.62 13.71 -7.12
C MET A 136 18.08 14.10 -7.38
N GLU A 137 18.65 15.01 -6.60
CA GLU A 137 20.09 15.34 -6.65
C GLU A 137 20.94 14.15 -6.21
N ALA A 138 20.53 13.44 -5.14
CA ALA A 138 21.19 12.19 -4.74
C ALA A 138 21.09 11.11 -5.82
N HIS A 139 19.92 10.99 -6.46
CA HIS A 139 19.70 10.05 -7.56
C HIS A 139 20.60 10.35 -8.75
N LYS A 140 20.62 11.61 -9.21
CA LYS A 140 21.48 12.07 -10.30
C LYS A 140 22.95 11.80 -9.99
N TYR A 141 23.40 12.15 -8.78
CA TYR A 141 24.79 11.91 -8.38
C TYR A 141 25.16 10.42 -8.40
N LEU A 142 24.26 9.52 -7.97
CA LEU A 142 24.51 8.08 -8.06
C LEU A 142 24.65 7.63 -9.52
N LEU A 143 23.77 8.09 -10.43
CA LEU A 143 23.85 7.73 -11.85
C LEU A 143 25.19 8.14 -12.50
N ASP A 144 25.78 9.23 -12.03
CA ASP A 144 27.07 9.74 -12.51
C ASP A 144 28.28 9.16 -11.72
N ASN A 145 28.04 8.31 -10.71
CA ASN A 145 29.07 7.74 -9.83
C ASN A 145 29.20 6.22 -10.02
N GLU A 146 29.98 5.82 -11.02
CA GLU A 146 30.20 4.42 -11.40
C GLU A 146 30.69 3.53 -10.23
N PRO A 147 31.64 3.93 -9.37
CA PRO A 147 32.02 3.11 -8.22
C PRO A 147 30.87 2.83 -7.24
N MET A 148 30.00 3.81 -7.00
CA MET A 148 28.84 3.63 -6.12
C MET A 148 27.71 2.84 -6.77
N LEU A 149 27.57 2.91 -8.10
CA LEU A 149 26.68 2.00 -8.84
C LEU A 149 27.16 0.56 -8.73
N ALA A 150 28.46 0.31 -8.93
CA ALA A 150 29.04 -1.02 -8.74
C ALA A 150 28.86 -1.52 -7.31
N TRP A 151 28.97 -0.63 -6.31
CA TRP A 151 28.66 -0.98 -4.91
C TRP A 151 27.19 -1.39 -4.73
N VAL A 152 26.24 -0.67 -5.35
CA VAL A 152 24.80 -0.97 -5.28
C VAL A 152 24.49 -2.31 -5.96
N GLU A 153 25.12 -2.58 -7.10
CA GLU A 153 25.02 -3.84 -7.84
C GLU A 153 25.62 -5.01 -7.04
N ASP A 154 26.82 -4.87 -6.48
CA ASP A 154 27.43 -5.90 -5.62
C ASP A 154 26.59 -6.16 -4.36
N LYS A 155 26.04 -5.08 -3.76
CA LYS A 155 25.31 -5.17 -2.50
C LYS A 155 23.95 -5.86 -2.64
N TRP A 156 23.22 -5.58 -3.72
CA TRP A 156 21.81 -5.95 -3.86
C TRP A 156 21.43 -6.54 -5.22
N GLY A 157 22.34 -6.56 -6.20
CA GLY A 157 22.05 -6.94 -7.58
C GLY A 157 21.19 -5.92 -8.33
N PHE A 158 21.13 -4.67 -7.88
CA PHE A 158 20.34 -3.63 -8.55
C PHE A 158 21.10 -3.06 -9.72
N ASP A 159 20.59 -3.34 -10.92
CA ASP A 159 21.06 -2.73 -12.15
C ASP A 159 20.64 -1.24 -12.26
N ILE A 160 21.18 -0.58 -13.28
CA ILE A 160 20.93 0.84 -13.53
C ILE A 160 19.44 1.14 -13.76
N ASP A 161 18.69 0.20 -14.35
CA ASP A 161 17.27 0.37 -14.60
C ASP A 161 16.49 0.34 -13.28
N THR A 162 16.78 -0.62 -12.40
CA THR A 162 16.23 -0.67 -11.04
C THR A 162 16.54 0.61 -10.27
N VAL A 163 17.78 1.09 -10.33
CA VAL A 163 18.19 2.36 -9.70
C VAL A 163 17.34 3.54 -10.21
N LYS A 164 17.12 3.65 -11.52
CA LYS A 164 16.28 4.70 -12.15
C LYS A 164 14.82 4.60 -11.74
N GLN A 165 14.24 3.40 -11.75
CA GLN A 165 12.81 3.20 -11.53
C GLN A 165 12.38 3.41 -10.07
N TYR A 166 13.26 3.10 -9.12
CA TYR A 166 13.00 3.31 -7.70
C TYR A 166 13.61 4.60 -7.16
N GLY A 167 14.27 5.39 -8.02
CA GLY A 167 14.88 6.67 -7.66
C GLY A 167 15.97 6.53 -6.59
N ILE A 168 16.68 5.40 -6.59
CA ILE A 168 17.76 5.13 -5.62
C ILE A 168 18.86 6.16 -5.86
N GLY A 169 19.34 6.79 -4.79
CA GLY A 169 20.37 7.81 -4.89
C GLY A 169 21.52 7.60 -3.93
N PHE A 170 22.56 8.42 -4.05
CA PHE A 170 23.68 8.46 -3.13
C PHE A 170 23.95 9.92 -2.78
N MET A 171 23.85 10.25 -1.50
CA MET A 171 24.20 11.59 -1.03
C MET A 171 25.65 11.55 -0.54
N PRO A 172 26.60 12.21 -1.23
CA PRO A 172 28.00 12.14 -0.86
C PRO A 172 28.30 12.85 0.45
N SER A 173 29.48 12.59 0.98
CA SER A 173 30.10 13.34 2.07
C SER A 173 31.51 13.76 1.61
N PRO A 174 31.80 15.05 1.43
CA PRO A 174 30.95 16.23 1.65
C PRO A 174 29.72 16.31 0.72
N LEU A 175 28.74 17.12 1.11
CA LEU A 175 27.49 17.31 0.36
C LEU A 175 27.72 17.98 -1.01
N LEU A 176 26.78 17.75 -1.92
CA LEU A 176 26.78 18.36 -3.26
C LEU A 176 26.73 19.90 -3.17
N PRO A 177 27.51 20.63 -3.98
CA PRO A 177 27.44 22.10 -4.03
C PRO A 177 26.03 22.62 -4.31
N SER A 178 25.27 21.95 -5.19
CA SER A 178 23.86 22.29 -5.49
C SER A 178 23.00 22.30 -4.23
N ILE A 179 23.11 21.27 -3.39
CA ILE A 179 22.38 21.16 -2.12
C ILE A 179 22.83 22.23 -1.14
N VAL A 180 24.13 22.47 -1.01
CA VAL A 180 24.67 23.47 -0.07
C VAL A 180 24.19 24.87 -0.46
N THR A 181 24.35 25.25 -1.73
CA THR A 181 23.92 26.56 -2.26
C THR A 181 22.42 26.76 -2.10
N GLU A 182 21.60 25.75 -2.45
CA GLU A 182 20.14 25.86 -2.33
C GLU A 182 19.70 25.96 -0.87
N ALA A 183 20.32 25.19 0.04
CA ALA A 183 20.01 25.23 1.46
C ALA A 183 20.39 26.56 2.13
N GLU A 184 21.47 27.19 1.67
CA GLU A 184 21.94 28.48 2.20
C GLU A 184 21.23 29.68 1.58
N SER A 185 20.51 29.48 0.47
CA SER A 185 19.72 30.53 -0.21
C SER A 185 18.60 31.08 0.69
N ALA A 186 18.36 32.39 0.60
CA ALA A 186 17.32 33.04 1.40
C ALA A 186 15.90 32.51 1.10
N SER A 187 15.64 32.10 -0.15
CA SER A 187 14.34 31.59 -0.60
C SER A 187 14.02 30.20 -0.06
N SER A 188 15.01 29.32 0.04
CA SER A 188 14.78 27.89 0.31
C SER A 188 15.25 27.45 1.70
N ARG A 189 16.02 28.27 2.41
CA ARG A 189 16.54 27.96 3.76
C ARG A 189 15.45 27.56 4.74
N GLN A 190 14.29 28.22 4.72
CA GLN A 190 13.18 27.86 5.61
C GLN A 190 12.58 26.50 5.25
N ALA A 191 12.48 26.17 3.95
CA ALA A 191 12.01 24.88 3.49
C ALA A 191 12.97 23.74 3.87
N PHE A 192 14.28 23.98 3.83
CA PHE A 192 15.27 23.04 4.36
C PHE A 192 15.16 22.84 5.87
N ARG A 193 14.89 23.90 6.65
CA ARG A 193 14.64 23.78 8.09
C ARG A 193 13.40 22.97 8.41
N SER A 194 12.35 23.08 7.59
CA SER A 194 11.08 22.39 7.83
C SER A 194 10.95 21.02 7.16
N SER A 195 11.92 20.57 6.36
CA SER A 195 11.88 19.29 5.62
C SER A 195 12.25 18.06 6.42
N GLY A 196 12.89 18.23 7.58
CA GLY A 196 13.41 17.11 8.38
C GLY A 196 14.63 16.41 7.79
N LEU A 197 15.19 16.91 6.68
CA LEU A 197 16.40 16.39 6.03
C LEU A 197 17.66 16.58 6.88
N GLY A 198 17.68 17.58 7.75
CA GLY A 198 18.89 17.98 8.44
C GLY A 198 18.71 19.18 9.36
N TRP A 199 19.82 19.82 9.69
CA TRP A 199 19.86 21.00 10.55
C TRP A 199 20.90 21.99 10.02
N PHE A 200 20.85 23.24 10.51
CA PHE A 200 21.91 24.21 10.30
C PHE A 200 22.78 24.25 11.55
N ASP A 201 24.10 24.17 11.39
CA ASP A 201 25.05 24.30 12.50
C ASP A 201 25.19 25.77 12.96
N LYS A 202 26.07 26.01 13.94
CA LYS A 202 26.29 27.33 14.54
C LYS A 202 26.85 28.34 13.55
N ASP A 203 27.59 27.86 12.55
CA ASP A 203 28.20 28.67 11.49
C ASP A 203 27.19 28.91 10.34
N GLY A 204 26.00 28.32 10.43
CA GLY A 204 24.93 28.49 9.48
C GLY A 204 25.02 27.58 8.26
N HIS A 205 25.87 26.54 8.30
CA HIS A 205 25.98 25.54 7.24
C HIS A 205 24.98 24.41 7.41
N PHE A 206 24.42 23.94 6.31
CA PHE A 206 23.49 22.81 6.32
C PHE A 206 24.23 21.48 6.55
N ARG A 207 23.71 20.67 7.47
CA ARG A 207 24.21 19.34 7.84
C ARG A 207 23.08 18.33 7.78
N THR A 208 23.41 17.09 7.42
CA THR A 208 22.42 16.02 7.34
C THR A 208 23.05 14.67 7.70
N HIS A 209 22.25 13.79 8.31
CA HIS A 209 22.61 12.40 8.55
C HIS A 209 22.55 11.53 7.29
N PHE A 210 22.05 12.06 6.16
CA PHE A 210 22.05 11.36 4.87
C PHE A 210 23.41 11.40 4.17
N ALA A 211 24.36 12.23 4.63
CA ALA A 211 25.70 12.30 4.04
C ALA A 211 26.42 10.94 4.08
N GLY A 212 26.98 10.54 2.93
CA GLY A 212 27.61 9.24 2.71
C GLY A 212 26.65 8.05 2.65
N ARG A 213 25.35 8.23 2.43
CA ARG A 213 24.36 7.13 2.42
C ARG A 213 23.77 6.89 1.04
N ILE A 214 23.49 5.62 0.73
CA ILE A 214 22.53 5.27 -0.33
C ILE A 214 21.13 5.63 0.19
N THR A 215 20.34 6.32 -0.62
CA THR A 215 19.01 6.82 -0.29
C THR A 215 17.93 6.08 -1.07
N PHE A 216 16.85 5.74 -0.39
CA PHE A 216 15.64 5.14 -0.95
C PHE A 216 14.47 6.09 -0.69
N PRO A 217 13.99 6.81 -1.72
CA PRO A 217 12.82 7.66 -1.56
C PRO A 217 11.55 6.82 -1.47
N TYR A 218 10.62 7.24 -0.63
CA TYR A 218 9.24 6.73 -0.65
C TYR A 218 8.51 7.57 -1.68
N LEU A 219 8.11 6.94 -2.77
CA LEU A 219 7.53 7.62 -3.92
C LEU A 219 6.02 7.52 -3.87
N GLU A 220 5.35 8.65 -3.97
CA GLU A 220 3.91 8.73 -4.25
C GLU A 220 3.74 9.33 -5.64
N HIS A 221 3.41 8.47 -6.61
CA HIS A 221 3.24 8.84 -8.02
C HIS A 221 4.46 9.51 -8.65
N GLY A 222 5.67 9.08 -8.27
CA GLY A 222 6.95 9.58 -8.76
C GLY A 222 7.60 10.67 -7.90
N ARG A 223 6.86 11.21 -6.90
CA ARG A 223 7.36 12.26 -6.01
C ARG A 223 7.77 11.72 -4.65
N ALA A 224 8.91 12.17 -4.13
CA ALA A 224 9.40 11.73 -2.84
C ALA A 224 8.61 12.39 -1.71
N VAL A 225 7.97 11.59 -0.86
CA VAL A 225 7.20 12.04 0.32
C VAL A 225 7.86 11.65 1.64
N TYR A 226 8.79 10.70 1.59
CA TYR A 226 9.61 10.27 2.72
C TYR A 226 10.96 9.74 2.22
N LEU A 227 11.95 9.58 3.11
CA LEU A 227 13.30 9.16 2.73
C LEU A 227 13.94 8.27 3.79
N ILE A 228 14.63 7.23 3.36
CA ILE A 228 15.50 6.43 4.23
C ILE A 228 16.89 6.28 3.61
N GLY A 229 17.93 6.35 4.43
CA GLY A 229 19.33 6.27 4.03
C GLY A 229 20.03 5.06 4.63
N ARG A 230 20.63 4.20 3.80
CA ARG A 230 21.51 3.10 4.19
C ARG A 230 22.96 3.59 4.29
N ALA A 231 23.59 3.34 5.45
CA ALA A 231 25.00 3.65 5.66
C ALA A 231 25.89 2.84 4.71
N THR A 232 26.97 3.48 4.27
CA THR A 232 28.08 2.91 3.49
C THR A 232 29.39 3.19 4.22
N GLU A 233 30.50 2.71 3.66
CA GLU A 233 31.86 3.05 4.10
C GLU A 233 32.13 4.56 4.03
N ALA A 234 31.41 5.29 3.17
CA ALA A 234 31.49 6.75 3.07
C ALA A 234 30.66 7.49 4.13
N THR A 235 29.84 6.80 4.93
CA THR A 235 29.05 7.47 5.98
C THR A 235 29.98 7.89 7.14
N PRO A 236 30.01 9.18 7.50
CA PRO A 236 30.81 9.67 8.61
C PRO A 236 30.48 8.97 9.94
N GLN A 237 31.49 8.80 10.79
CA GLN A 237 31.28 8.35 12.17
C GLN A 237 30.47 9.38 12.96
N LEU A 238 29.80 8.92 14.02
CA LEU A 238 29.15 9.81 14.96
C LEU A 238 30.22 10.63 15.72
N HIS A 239 29.81 11.79 16.26
CA HIS A 239 30.72 12.70 16.96
C HIS A 239 31.47 12.07 18.15
N ASP A 240 30.95 10.97 18.71
CA ASP A 240 31.54 10.21 19.79
C ASP A 240 32.38 8.99 19.33
N GLY A 241 32.69 8.93 18.03
CA GLY A 241 33.49 7.85 17.42
C GLY A 241 32.71 6.56 17.18
N ARG A 242 31.41 6.49 17.52
CA ARG A 242 30.60 5.30 17.26
C ARG A 242 30.29 5.17 15.76
N LYS A 243 30.15 3.92 15.30
CA LYS A 243 29.67 3.61 13.94
C LYS A 243 28.27 4.20 13.74
N PRO A 244 27.99 4.79 12.57
CA PRO A 244 26.67 5.32 12.27
C PRO A 244 25.63 4.19 12.21
N PRO A 245 24.35 4.46 12.53
CA PRO A 245 23.31 3.44 12.42
C PRO A 245 23.18 2.97 10.96
N LYS A 246 22.91 1.66 10.79
CA LYS A 246 22.74 1.00 9.48
C LYS A 246 21.75 1.75 8.59
N TYR A 247 20.62 2.18 9.16
CA TYR A 247 19.61 2.98 8.47
C TYR A 247 19.31 4.28 9.23
N HIS A 248 19.02 5.34 8.48
CA HIS A 248 18.52 6.62 8.99
C HIS A 248 17.23 6.98 8.27
N LYS A 249 16.13 7.15 9.00
CA LYS A 249 14.83 7.59 8.45
C LYS A 249 14.71 9.10 8.58
N LEU A 250 14.01 9.73 7.62
CA LEU A 250 13.74 11.16 7.61
C LEU A 250 13.05 11.58 8.92
N THR A 251 13.50 12.70 9.49
CA THR A 251 12.91 13.21 10.72
C THR A 251 11.54 13.81 10.42
N VAL A 252 10.53 13.45 11.22
CA VAL A 252 9.14 13.87 11.02
C VAL A 252 8.69 14.91 12.03
N HIS A 253 7.61 15.60 11.67
CA HIS A 253 6.91 16.51 12.57
C HIS A 253 6.49 15.81 13.86
N SER A 254 6.65 16.50 14.98
CA SER A 254 6.09 16.09 16.27
C SER A 254 5.99 17.30 17.18
N GLU A 255 5.31 17.16 18.32
CA GLU A 255 5.25 18.21 19.35
C GLU A 255 6.64 18.67 19.80
N LYS A 256 7.63 17.77 19.78
CA LYS A 256 9.03 18.06 20.12
C LYS A 256 9.80 18.73 18.97
N ARG A 257 9.27 18.70 17.74
CA ARG A 257 9.87 19.23 16.52
C ARG A 257 8.86 20.08 15.73
N PRO A 258 8.30 21.15 16.33
CA PRO A 258 7.25 21.94 15.70
C PRO A 258 7.74 22.74 14.48
N HIS A 259 9.05 22.88 14.31
CA HIS A 259 9.67 23.54 13.16
C HIS A 259 9.62 22.71 11.87
N ILE A 260 9.44 21.39 11.97
CA ILE A 260 9.26 20.51 10.80
C ILE A 260 7.83 20.68 10.30
N SER A 261 7.62 20.73 8.98
CA SER A 261 6.27 20.88 8.42
C SER A 261 5.37 19.71 8.86
N PRO A 262 4.11 19.96 9.27
CA PRO A 262 3.12 18.91 9.54
C PRO A 262 2.87 17.97 8.36
N ARG A 263 3.29 18.33 7.14
CA ARG A 263 3.22 17.46 5.94
C ARG A 263 4.33 16.41 5.89
N ILE A 264 5.44 16.61 6.61
CA ILE A 264 6.51 15.61 6.72
C ILE A 264 6.13 14.63 7.82
N THR A 265 5.47 13.54 7.41
CA THR A 265 4.95 12.50 8.29
C THR A 265 5.67 11.16 8.04
N ASN A 266 5.52 10.22 8.97
CA ASN A 266 5.92 8.82 8.76
C ASN A 266 4.69 7.96 8.43
N ASP A 267 3.64 8.58 7.87
CA ASP A 267 2.37 7.91 7.61
C ASP A 267 2.36 7.16 6.26
N HIS A 268 3.53 6.63 5.89
CA HIS A 268 3.78 5.98 4.62
C HIS A 268 4.50 4.65 4.84
N LEU A 269 3.98 3.56 4.27
CA LEU A 269 4.80 2.36 4.04
C LEU A 269 5.58 2.52 2.75
N TYR A 270 6.70 1.81 2.64
CA TYR A 270 7.44 1.80 1.38
C TYR A 270 6.59 1.08 0.32
N ASN A 271 6.43 1.71 -0.84
CA ASN A 271 5.59 1.26 -1.96
C ASN A 271 4.11 1.04 -1.62
N GLU A 272 3.56 1.70 -0.60
CA GLU A 272 2.16 1.52 -0.18
C GLU A 272 1.12 1.74 -1.30
N GLN A 273 1.43 2.58 -2.28
CA GLN A 273 0.57 2.87 -3.43
C GLN A 273 0.28 1.65 -4.32
N VAL A 274 1.14 0.61 -4.31
CA VAL A 274 0.92 -0.61 -5.10
C VAL A 274 -0.34 -1.36 -4.67
N MET A 275 -0.81 -1.13 -3.43
CA MET A 275 -2.05 -1.71 -2.92
C MET A 275 -3.28 -1.31 -3.74
N ARG A 276 -3.22 -0.19 -4.47
CA ARG A 276 -4.31 0.29 -5.35
C ARG A 276 -4.64 -0.66 -6.49
N ALA A 277 -3.70 -1.54 -6.87
CA ALA A 277 -3.95 -2.57 -7.87
C ALA A 277 -4.87 -3.68 -7.34
N GLY A 278 -5.08 -3.78 -6.02
CA GLY A 278 -5.86 -4.83 -5.39
C GLY A 278 -5.19 -6.21 -5.47
N GLY A 279 -5.96 -7.27 -5.28
CA GLY A 279 -5.49 -8.65 -5.47
C GLY A 279 -4.53 -9.11 -4.37
N THR A 280 -3.32 -9.57 -4.73
CA THR A 280 -2.35 -10.10 -3.78
C THR A 280 -1.19 -9.13 -3.56
N ILE A 281 -0.94 -8.78 -2.30
CA ILE A 281 0.17 -7.91 -1.89
C ILE A 281 1.19 -8.70 -1.08
N LEU A 282 2.47 -8.53 -1.41
CA LEU A 282 3.57 -9.10 -0.65
C LEU A 282 4.09 -8.08 0.39
N ILE A 283 4.40 -8.54 1.59
CA ILE A 283 5.06 -7.77 2.64
C ILE A 283 6.49 -8.26 2.78
N ALA A 284 7.45 -7.36 2.55
CA ALA A 284 8.88 -7.59 2.76
C ALA A 284 9.37 -6.83 4.01
N GLU A 285 10.38 -7.37 4.69
CA GLU A 285 10.91 -6.74 5.92
C GLU A 285 11.66 -5.43 5.63
N GLY A 286 12.61 -5.48 4.71
CA GLY A 286 13.49 -4.37 4.35
C GLY A 286 13.09 -3.61 3.08
N VAL A 287 13.60 -2.38 2.95
CA VAL A 287 13.41 -1.57 1.73
C VAL A 287 14.12 -2.17 0.52
N ALA A 288 15.30 -2.77 0.71
CA ALA A 288 16.04 -3.39 -0.39
C ALA A 288 15.31 -4.64 -0.91
N ASP A 289 14.80 -5.49 0.00
CA ASP A 289 13.98 -6.64 -0.35
C ASP A 289 12.71 -6.23 -1.11
N ALA A 290 12.08 -5.15 -0.65
CA ALA A 290 10.92 -4.60 -1.34
C ALA A 290 11.25 -4.14 -2.76
N VAL A 291 12.37 -3.45 -2.97
CA VAL A 291 12.84 -3.07 -4.32
C VAL A 291 13.12 -4.31 -5.17
N ALA A 292 13.89 -5.27 -4.66
CA ALA A 292 14.27 -6.48 -5.38
C ALA A 292 13.04 -7.24 -5.89
N LEU A 293 12.07 -7.48 -5.00
CA LEU A 293 10.84 -8.19 -5.33
C LEU A 293 9.91 -7.35 -6.21
N SER A 294 9.85 -6.03 -6.00
CA SER A 294 9.05 -5.14 -6.87
C SER A 294 9.62 -5.07 -8.28
N ALA A 295 10.95 -5.18 -8.46
CA ALA A 295 11.60 -5.24 -9.76
C ALA A 295 11.26 -6.53 -10.53
N LEU A 296 10.84 -7.60 -9.84
CA LEU A 296 10.25 -8.80 -10.47
C LEU A 296 8.79 -8.59 -10.92
N GLY A 297 8.20 -7.41 -10.69
CA GLY A 297 6.80 -7.12 -10.99
C GLY A 297 5.81 -7.52 -9.89
N VAL A 298 6.30 -7.86 -8.71
CA VAL A 298 5.44 -8.23 -7.58
C VAL A 298 4.96 -6.97 -6.86
N PRO A 299 3.67 -6.81 -6.54
CA PRO A 299 3.20 -5.70 -5.72
C PRO A 299 3.68 -5.87 -4.27
N VAL A 300 4.72 -5.13 -3.88
CA VAL A 300 5.37 -5.30 -2.57
C VAL A 300 5.27 -4.03 -1.73
N VAL A 301 4.92 -4.21 -0.47
CA VAL A 301 4.93 -3.17 0.56
C VAL A 301 5.96 -3.53 1.62
N SER A 302 6.66 -2.53 2.17
CA SER A 302 7.52 -2.76 3.34
C SER A 302 7.28 -1.73 4.44
N PRO A 303 7.08 -2.17 5.71
CA PRO A 303 7.06 -1.27 6.86
C PRO A 303 8.47 -0.76 7.23
N VAL A 304 9.53 -1.37 6.68
CA VAL A 304 10.94 -1.04 6.96
C VAL A 304 11.20 -1.01 8.47
N THR A 305 10.65 -2.01 9.16
CA THR A 305 10.74 -2.25 10.61
C THR A 305 10.54 -3.73 10.88
N ILE A 306 11.08 -4.21 12.01
CA ILE A 306 11.00 -5.60 12.46
C ILE A 306 9.54 -6.08 12.68
N SER A 307 8.60 -5.16 12.92
CA SER A 307 7.18 -5.49 13.03
C SER A 307 6.29 -4.27 12.77
N PHE A 308 5.10 -4.49 12.21
CA PHE A 308 4.05 -3.47 12.20
C PHE A 308 3.74 -2.99 13.63
N ASN A 309 3.86 -1.68 13.85
CA ASN A 309 3.23 -1.04 15.00
C ASN A 309 1.70 -1.00 14.81
N ALA A 310 0.95 -0.69 15.87
CA ALA A 310 -0.50 -0.72 15.84
C ALA A 310 -1.10 0.24 14.81
N THR A 311 -0.52 1.43 14.65
CA THR A 311 -0.98 2.46 13.71
C THR A 311 -0.79 2.02 12.25
N ASP A 312 0.42 1.55 11.91
CA ASP A 312 0.74 1.08 10.56
C ASP A 312 -0.10 -0.15 10.19
N LEU A 313 -0.33 -1.06 11.14
CA LEU A 313 -1.16 -2.25 10.91
C LEU A 313 -2.62 -1.88 10.60
N GLU A 314 -3.17 -0.92 11.33
CA GLU A 314 -4.54 -0.45 11.12
C GLU A 314 -4.66 0.26 9.78
N ARG A 315 -3.71 1.15 9.45
CA ARG A 315 -3.64 1.82 8.15
C ARG A 315 -3.55 0.83 7.00
N PHE A 316 -2.59 -0.11 7.08
CA PHE A 316 -2.41 -1.14 6.07
C PHE A 316 -3.70 -1.91 5.84
N THR A 317 -4.35 -2.34 6.92
CA THR A 317 -5.60 -3.10 6.83
C THR A 317 -6.73 -2.28 6.23
N GLN A 318 -6.87 -1.02 6.63
CA GLN A 318 -7.91 -0.14 6.11
C GLN A 318 -7.73 0.04 4.60
N ARG A 319 -6.51 0.36 4.16
CA ARG A 319 -6.17 0.50 2.74
C ARG A 319 -6.34 -0.81 1.97
N ALA A 320 -5.93 -1.94 2.55
CA ALA A 320 -6.10 -3.25 1.94
C ALA A 320 -7.58 -3.54 1.64
N LYS A 321 -8.48 -3.20 2.58
CA LYS A 321 -9.92 -3.35 2.37
C LYS A 321 -10.48 -2.36 1.36
N GLU A 322 -10.06 -1.11 1.42
CA GLU A 322 -10.50 -0.05 0.49
C GLU A 322 -10.12 -0.38 -0.96
N TYR A 323 -8.93 -0.92 -1.19
CA TYR A 323 -8.42 -1.22 -2.52
C TYR A 323 -8.70 -2.66 -3.00
N GLY A 324 -9.44 -3.47 -2.23
CA GLY A 324 -9.79 -4.83 -2.65
C GLY A 324 -8.57 -5.78 -2.70
N VAL A 325 -7.73 -5.75 -1.66
CA VAL A 325 -6.68 -6.75 -1.45
C VAL A 325 -7.32 -8.03 -0.91
N ASP A 326 -7.23 -9.10 -1.69
CA ASP A 326 -7.83 -10.40 -1.41
C ASP A 326 -6.92 -11.28 -0.54
N ARG A 327 -5.60 -11.08 -0.63
CA ARG A 327 -4.60 -11.90 0.06
C ARG A 327 -3.32 -11.12 0.35
N VAL A 328 -2.69 -11.46 1.47
CA VAL A 328 -1.35 -11.01 1.80
C VAL A 328 -0.38 -12.18 1.75
N GLU A 329 0.79 -11.96 1.17
CA GLU A 329 1.94 -12.86 1.26
C GLU A 329 3.02 -12.18 2.11
N ILE A 330 3.71 -12.93 2.97
CA ILE A 330 4.82 -12.41 3.79
C ILE A 330 6.09 -13.14 3.40
N LEU A 331 7.13 -12.39 3.09
CA LEU A 331 8.47 -12.91 2.83
C LEU A 331 9.47 -12.12 3.67
N PHE A 332 9.96 -12.76 4.72
CA PHE A 332 11.05 -12.25 5.56
C PHE A 332 12.31 -13.10 5.33
N ASP A 333 13.44 -12.64 5.86
CA ASP A 333 14.72 -13.33 5.75
C ASP A 333 14.60 -14.80 6.19
N ASN A 334 15.13 -15.71 5.36
CA ASN A 334 15.29 -17.10 5.77
C ASN A 334 16.61 -17.23 6.54
N GLU A 335 16.53 -16.97 7.83
CA GLU A 335 17.64 -17.08 8.77
C GLU A 335 17.62 -18.38 9.57
N LEU A 336 18.80 -18.89 9.94
CA LEU A 336 18.96 -20.10 10.74
C LEU A 336 18.21 -20.02 12.08
N SER A 337 18.19 -18.82 12.65
CA SER A 337 17.51 -18.57 13.91
C SER A 337 15.99 -18.76 13.82
N GLY A 338 15.38 -18.85 12.62
CA GLY A 338 13.93 -18.91 12.48
C GLY A 338 13.19 -17.64 12.93
N SER A 339 13.90 -16.58 13.35
CA SER A 339 13.26 -15.35 13.86
C SER A 339 12.44 -14.64 12.79
N GLY A 340 12.88 -14.68 11.53
CA GLY A 340 12.14 -14.23 10.35
C GLY A 340 10.82 -14.99 10.20
N ASN A 341 10.83 -16.33 10.25
CA ASN A 341 9.62 -17.15 10.18
C ASN A 341 8.67 -16.89 11.37
N ALA A 342 9.20 -16.79 12.58
CA ALA A 342 8.41 -16.48 13.77
C ALA A 342 7.83 -15.05 13.68
N GLY A 343 8.59 -14.09 13.16
CA GLY A 343 8.16 -12.72 12.89
C GLY A 343 7.07 -12.64 11.82
N ALA A 344 7.23 -13.41 10.75
CA ALA A 344 6.25 -13.55 9.68
C ALA A 344 4.94 -14.14 10.22
N LEU A 345 5.01 -15.20 11.03
CA LEU A 345 3.82 -15.82 11.63
C LEU A 345 3.09 -14.87 12.60
N ARG A 346 3.82 -14.15 13.45
CA ARG A 346 3.22 -13.13 14.33
C ARG A 346 2.53 -12.02 13.54
N THR A 347 3.13 -11.60 12.43
CA THR A 347 2.53 -10.59 11.52
C THR A 347 1.31 -11.16 10.80
N ALA A 348 1.38 -12.42 10.36
CA ALA A 348 0.28 -13.12 9.72
C ALA A 348 -0.95 -13.20 10.63
N MET A 349 -0.77 -13.61 11.90
CA MET A 349 -1.85 -13.67 12.88
C MET A 349 -2.57 -12.31 13.04
N LYS A 350 -1.79 -11.24 13.20
CA LYS A 350 -2.31 -9.85 13.33
C LYS A 350 -3.14 -9.38 12.12
N LEU A 351 -2.79 -9.83 10.93
CA LEU A 351 -3.50 -9.52 9.68
C LEU A 351 -4.75 -10.40 9.50
N ILE A 352 -4.68 -11.68 9.88
CA ILE A 352 -5.82 -12.61 9.87
C ILE A 352 -6.91 -12.15 10.84
N GLU A 353 -6.54 -11.68 12.04
CA GLU A 353 -7.47 -11.04 13.01
C GLU A 353 -8.20 -9.83 12.41
N ARG A 354 -7.62 -9.23 11.37
CA ARG A 354 -8.20 -8.10 10.65
C ARG A 354 -8.98 -8.51 9.40
N GLY A 355 -9.06 -9.81 9.13
CA GLY A 355 -9.84 -10.41 8.06
C GLY A 355 -9.07 -10.59 6.74
N LEU A 356 -7.73 -10.49 6.76
CA LEU A 356 -6.90 -10.70 5.57
C LEU A 356 -6.33 -12.13 5.57
N PRO A 357 -6.58 -12.96 4.54
CA PRO A 357 -5.91 -14.24 4.37
C PRO A 357 -4.40 -14.05 4.16
N VAL A 358 -3.57 -14.88 4.80
CA VAL A 358 -2.10 -14.74 4.75
C VAL A 358 -1.41 -16.04 4.38
N ARG A 359 -0.41 -15.94 3.49
CA ARG A 359 0.59 -16.98 3.23
C ARG A 359 1.99 -16.50 3.58
N ILE A 360 2.86 -17.43 3.94
CA ILE A 360 4.26 -17.19 4.25
C ILE A 360 5.11 -17.85 3.18
N ILE A 361 6.00 -17.06 2.58
CA ILE A 361 6.97 -17.51 1.58
C ILE A 361 8.32 -17.66 2.26
N THR A 362 8.95 -18.81 2.06
CA THR A 362 10.32 -19.07 2.50
C THR A 362 11.22 -19.22 1.28
N LEU A 363 12.25 -18.39 1.18
CA LEU A 363 13.22 -18.47 0.09
C LEU A 363 14.12 -19.71 0.26
N PRO A 364 14.43 -20.44 -0.82
CA PRO A 364 15.41 -21.51 -0.77
C PRO A 364 16.82 -20.93 -0.52
N LEU A 365 17.66 -21.69 0.17
CA LEU A 365 19.04 -21.29 0.49
C LEU A 365 19.94 -21.39 -0.75
N GLY A 366 20.91 -20.48 -0.84
CA GLY A 366 22.06 -20.63 -1.72
C GLY A 366 23.10 -21.59 -1.12
N ALA A 367 24.06 -22.01 -1.95
CA ALA A 367 25.12 -22.93 -1.53
C ALA A 367 25.95 -22.39 -0.35
N LYS A 368 26.23 -21.07 -0.36
CA LYS A 368 26.95 -20.39 0.72
C LYS A 368 26.19 -20.46 2.04
N GLN A 369 24.89 -20.16 2.02
CA GLN A 369 24.05 -20.17 3.21
C GLN A 369 23.89 -21.59 3.76
N ALA A 370 23.71 -22.58 2.87
CA ALA A 370 23.63 -23.98 3.27
C ALA A 370 24.93 -24.44 3.95
N ALA A 371 26.09 -24.16 3.34
CA ALA A 371 27.39 -24.50 3.94
C ALA A 371 27.59 -23.81 5.30
N ALA A 372 27.22 -22.54 5.43
CA ALA A 372 27.30 -21.84 6.72
C ALA A 372 26.40 -22.47 7.80
N ARG A 373 25.21 -22.98 7.42
CA ARG A 373 24.35 -23.73 8.36
C ARG A 373 24.99 -25.05 8.77
N ASP A 374 25.62 -25.76 7.83
CA ASP A 374 26.33 -27.01 8.10
C ASP A 374 27.51 -26.79 9.06
N GLU A 375 28.26 -25.69 8.91
CA GLU A 375 29.35 -25.30 9.82
C GLU A 375 28.84 -25.00 11.23
N VAL A 376 27.74 -24.23 11.35
CA VAL A 376 27.12 -23.97 12.67
C VAL A 376 26.63 -25.27 13.29
N LYS A 377 25.99 -26.13 12.50
CA LYS A 377 25.51 -27.44 12.95
C LYS A 377 26.64 -28.34 13.43
N ALA A 378 27.74 -28.40 12.69
CA ALA A 378 28.92 -29.18 13.06
C ALA A 378 29.54 -28.67 14.38
N ALA A 379 29.52 -27.35 14.60
CA ALA A 379 30.04 -26.75 15.82
C ALA A 379 29.13 -26.94 17.05
N LEU A 380 27.80 -26.92 16.87
CA LEU A 380 26.84 -27.09 17.97
C LEU A 380 26.53 -28.55 18.29
N GLY A 381 26.61 -29.45 17.30
CA GLY A 381 26.00 -30.78 17.37
C GLY A 381 24.48 -30.74 17.16
N ASP A 382 23.87 -31.91 16.91
CA ASP A 382 22.45 -32.00 16.50
C ASP A 382 21.48 -31.41 17.55
N ASP A 383 21.67 -31.73 18.83
CA ASP A 383 20.73 -31.34 19.90
C ASP A 383 20.74 -29.83 20.16
N LEU A 384 21.92 -29.23 20.34
CA LEU A 384 22.05 -27.79 20.56
C LEU A 384 21.71 -26.99 19.31
N PHE A 385 21.94 -27.53 18.11
CA PHE A 385 21.50 -26.90 16.87
C PHE A 385 19.97 -26.84 16.80
N ALA A 386 19.27 -27.94 17.09
CA ALA A 386 17.81 -27.96 17.14
C ALA A 386 17.26 -26.99 18.20
N GLU A 387 17.88 -26.94 19.38
CA GLU A 387 17.53 -25.94 20.40
C GLU A 387 17.76 -24.50 19.90
N PHE A 388 18.88 -24.24 19.21
CA PHE A 388 19.23 -22.92 18.70
C PHE A 388 18.21 -22.37 17.70
N GLU A 389 17.67 -23.23 16.82
CA GLU A 389 16.66 -22.86 15.83
C GLU A 389 15.38 -22.33 16.49
N ASP A 390 14.97 -22.92 17.62
CA ASP A 390 13.74 -22.55 18.33
C ASP A 390 13.94 -21.56 19.50
N ALA A 391 15.18 -21.41 19.98
CA ALA A 391 15.53 -20.58 21.13
C ALA A 391 15.24 -19.08 20.91
N ASP A 392 15.06 -18.30 21.97
CA ASP A 392 14.96 -16.84 21.85
C ASP A 392 16.35 -16.17 21.69
N PRO A 393 16.45 -14.87 21.31
CA PRO A 393 17.75 -14.22 21.10
C PRO A 393 18.69 -14.25 22.31
N PRO A 394 18.22 -14.09 23.57
CA PRO A 394 19.04 -14.35 24.76
C PRO A 394 19.61 -15.76 24.80
N ARG A 395 18.78 -16.80 24.71
CA ARG A 395 19.24 -18.19 24.81
C ARG A 395 20.16 -18.58 23.66
N ARG A 396 19.93 -18.07 22.45
CA ARG A 396 20.87 -18.24 21.33
C ARG A 396 22.26 -17.68 21.62
N ARG A 397 22.35 -16.52 22.28
CA ARG A 397 23.67 -15.96 22.67
C ARG A 397 24.37 -16.84 23.70
N GLU A 398 23.61 -17.45 24.61
CA GLU A 398 24.15 -18.40 25.58
C GLU A 398 24.64 -19.66 24.88
N ILE A 399 23.85 -20.28 24.01
CA ILE A 399 24.25 -21.47 23.23
C ILE A 399 25.55 -21.21 22.45
N LEU A 400 25.68 -20.07 21.77
CA LEU A 400 26.91 -19.74 21.04
C LEU A 400 28.11 -19.51 21.98
N ALA A 401 27.88 -18.94 23.17
CA ALA A 401 28.93 -18.74 24.17
C ALA A 401 29.36 -20.06 24.82
N GLU A 402 28.41 -20.96 25.09
CA GLU A 402 28.64 -22.32 25.58
C GLU A 402 29.46 -23.13 24.55
N ALA A 403 29.06 -23.09 23.28
CA ALA A 403 29.77 -23.77 22.20
C ALA A 403 31.18 -23.20 21.93
N ALA A 404 31.38 -21.91 22.21
CA ALA A 404 32.69 -21.28 22.09
C ALA A 404 33.64 -21.59 23.27
N ASP A 405 33.13 -22.12 24.39
CA ASP A 405 33.89 -22.48 25.60
C ASP A 405 34.90 -21.38 26.04
N GLY A 406 34.43 -20.13 26.08
CA GLY A 406 35.26 -18.98 26.46
C GLY A 406 36.26 -18.50 25.40
N ASN A 407 36.34 -19.14 24.22
CA ASN A 407 37.19 -18.71 23.12
C ASN A 407 36.53 -17.58 22.30
N ALA A 408 37.06 -16.36 22.42
CA ALA A 408 36.53 -15.18 21.73
C ALA A 408 36.60 -15.28 20.19
N VAL A 409 37.62 -15.95 19.63
CA VAL A 409 37.77 -16.12 18.18
C VAL A 409 36.71 -17.08 17.66
N THR A 410 36.48 -18.20 18.35
CA THR A 410 35.43 -19.16 18.01
C THR A 410 34.04 -18.52 18.10
N LEU A 411 33.78 -17.74 19.16
CA LEU A 411 32.52 -17.04 19.33
C LEU A 411 32.24 -16.05 18.18
N GLU A 412 33.27 -15.30 17.76
CA GLU A 412 33.11 -14.37 16.65
C GLU A 412 32.93 -15.10 15.32
N TRP A 413 33.69 -16.17 15.06
CA TRP A 413 33.50 -17.01 13.88
C TRP A 413 32.09 -17.62 13.84
N LEU A 414 31.57 -18.13 14.96
CA LEU A 414 30.19 -18.65 15.04
C LEU A 414 29.16 -17.57 14.69
N ARG A 415 29.35 -16.34 15.18
CA ARG A 415 28.48 -15.20 14.85
C ARG A 415 28.54 -14.86 13.36
N GLU A 416 29.71 -14.92 12.76
CA GLU A 416 29.90 -14.72 11.32
C GLU A 416 29.19 -15.82 10.50
N GLN A 417 29.31 -17.09 10.89
CA GLN A 417 28.61 -18.20 10.22
C GLN A 417 27.09 -18.08 10.36
N VAL A 418 26.59 -17.77 11.56
CA VAL A 418 25.17 -17.50 11.78
C VAL A 418 24.70 -16.34 10.90
N ALA A 419 25.48 -15.26 10.78
CA ALA A 419 25.14 -14.15 9.89
C ALA A 419 25.19 -14.54 8.40
N ALA A 420 26.10 -15.41 7.99
CA ALA A 420 26.24 -15.92 6.63
C ALA A 420 25.19 -16.99 6.26
N SER A 421 24.52 -17.58 7.24
CA SER A 421 23.51 -18.64 7.08
C SER A 421 22.13 -18.15 6.60
N LYS A 422 21.93 -16.83 6.58
CA LYS A 422 20.67 -16.19 6.19
C LYS A 422 20.67 -15.84 4.70
N ILE A 423 19.50 -15.88 4.08
CA ILE A 423 19.27 -15.32 2.75
C ILE A 423 18.12 -14.33 2.81
N ASP A 424 18.33 -13.16 2.22
CA ASP A 424 17.31 -12.13 2.02
C ASP A 424 16.87 -12.07 0.56
N ALA A 425 15.82 -11.30 0.26
CA ALA A 425 15.23 -11.32 -1.07
C ALA A 425 16.13 -10.63 -2.11
N ALA A 426 16.85 -9.58 -1.72
CA ALA A 426 17.80 -8.92 -2.60
C ALA A 426 18.94 -9.88 -2.99
N GLU A 427 19.57 -10.55 -2.02
CA GLU A 427 20.60 -11.55 -2.28
C GLU A 427 20.08 -12.71 -3.15
N TRP A 428 18.88 -13.23 -2.85
CA TRP A 428 18.29 -14.31 -3.64
C TRP A 428 18.02 -13.91 -5.09
N CYS A 429 17.51 -12.69 -5.32
CA CYS A 429 17.29 -12.18 -6.68
C CYS A 429 18.61 -12.04 -7.44
N ALA A 430 19.65 -11.47 -6.79
CA ALA A 430 20.98 -11.33 -7.36
C ALA A 430 21.57 -12.69 -7.77
N LEU A 431 21.47 -13.71 -6.91
CA LEU A 431 21.92 -15.08 -7.21
C LEU A 431 21.15 -15.72 -8.37
N CYS A 432 19.87 -15.38 -8.54
CA CYS A 432 19.04 -15.94 -9.60
C CYS A 432 19.21 -15.24 -10.96
N GLY A 433 19.67 -13.99 -10.97
CA GLY A 433 19.83 -13.16 -12.17
C GLY A 433 18.55 -13.09 -13.01
N ALA A 434 18.69 -13.14 -14.33
CA ALA A 434 17.56 -13.08 -15.27
C ALA A 434 16.51 -14.20 -15.08
N GLY A 435 16.86 -15.30 -14.40
CA GLY A 435 15.92 -16.38 -14.09
C GLY A 435 15.06 -16.14 -12.84
N ALA A 436 15.28 -15.04 -12.11
CA ALA A 436 14.58 -14.74 -10.87
C ALA A 436 13.04 -14.73 -11.00
N PRO A 437 12.42 -14.10 -12.02
CA PRO A 437 10.96 -14.05 -12.12
C PRO A 437 10.31 -15.44 -12.14
N GLY A 438 10.74 -16.33 -13.05
CA GLY A 438 10.16 -17.67 -13.17
C GLY A 438 10.45 -18.57 -11.97
N LYS A 439 11.63 -18.44 -11.35
CA LYS A 439 11.96 -19.15 -10.10
C LYS A 439 11.10 -18.64 -8.94
N PHE A 440 10.83 -17.34 -8.88
CA PHE A 440 10.06 -16.74 -7.80
C PHE A 440 8.60 -17.19 -7.85
N ASP A 441 8.02 -17.30 -9.05
CA ASP A 441 6.68 -17.87 -9.23
C ASP A 441 6.58 -19.31 -8.70
N ALA A 442 7.62 -20.13 -8.89
CA ALA A 442 7.67 -21.47 -8.31
C ALA A 442 7.73 -21.43 -6.77
N VAL A 443 8.54 -20.52 -6.21
CA VAL A 443 8.64 -20.31 -4.76
C VAL A 443 7.30 -19.85 -4.17
N ARG A 444 6.61 -18.90 -4.82
CA ARG A 444 5.27 -18.42 -4.40
C ARG A 444 4.22 -19.52 -4.42
N LYS A 445 4.27 -20.44 -5.39
CA LYS A 445 3.37 -21.60 -5.43
C LYS A 445 3.57 -22.55 -4.24
N SER A 446 4.78 -22.57 -3.65
CA SER A 446 5.08 -23.34 -2.43
C SER A 446 4.82 -22.58 -1.13
N ALA A 447 4.25 -21.37 -1.19
CA ALA A 447 3.96 -20.57 -0.01
C ALA A 447 3.02 -21.31 0.96
N ALA A 448 3.42 -21.37 2.23
CA ALA A 448 2.65 -22.02 3.27
C ALA A 448 1.50 -21.13 3.74
N ASP A 449 0.31 -21.70 3.88
CA ASP A 449 -0.80 -20.98 4.50
C ASP A 449 -0.56 -20.83 6.01
N ALA A 450 -0.73 -19.62 6.53
CA ALA A 450 -0.40 -19.32 7.92
C ALA A 450 -1.32 -20.06 8.91
N ILE A 451 -2.61 -20.23 8.59
CA ILE A 451 -3.56 -20.96 9.43
C ILE A 451 -3.24 -22.46 9.41
N GLU A 452 -2.93 -23.01 8.24
CA GLU A 452 -2.52 -24.42 8.11
C GLU A 452 -1.22 -24.69 8.88
N THR A 453 -0.26 -23.76 8.81
CA THR A 453 1.02 -23.85 9.55
C THR A 453 0.79 -23.86 11.06
N ILE A 454 -0.09 -22.98 11.58
CA ILE A 454 -0.44 -22.95 13.01
C ILE A 454 -1.14 -24.24 13.41
N ALA A 455 -2.11 -24.71 12.60
CA ALA A 455 -2.83 -25.95 12.88
C ALA A 455 -1.89 -27.17 12.90
N ALA A 456 -0.93 -27.25 11.97
CA ALA A 456 0.08 -28.30 11.96
C ALA A 456 0.94 -28.28 13.22
N LYS A 457 1.37 -27.09 13.67
CA LYS A 457 2.16 -26.93 14.90
C LYS A 457 1.37 -27.27 16.17
N ILE A 458 0.06 -27.00 16.22
CA ILE A 458 -0.79 -27.44 17.33
C ILE A 458 -0.94 -28.97 17.31
N ALA A 459 -1.07 -29.58 16.13
CA ALA A 459 -1.23 -31.02 16.01
C ALA A 459 -0.05 -31.82 16.58
N THR A 460 1.18 -31.27 16.53
CA THR A 460 2.37 -31.94 17.09
C THR A 460 2.40 -31.95 18.62
N THR A 461 1.57 -31.14 19.29
CA THR A 461 1.50 -31.09 20.76
C THR A 461 0.38 -31.94 21.33
N LEU A 462 -0.42 -32.62 20.50
CA LEU A 462 -1.54 -33.43 20.94
C LEU A 462 -1.07 -34.77 21.49
N ASP A 463 -1.66 -35.19 22.60
CA ASP A 463 -1.45 -36.52 23.15
C ASP A 463 -2.36 -37.54 22.43
N HIS A 464 -1.91 -38.79 22.36
CA HIS A 464 -2.74 -39.89 21.92
C HIS A 464 -3.90 -40.19 22.89
N GLU A 465 -3.82 -39.85 24.17
CA GLU A 465 -4.92 -40.08 25.12
C GLU A 465 -6.01 -39.01 25.06
N ASP A 466 -5.76 -37.89 24.39
CA ASP A 466 -6.70 -36.76 24.32
C ASP A 466 -8.06 -37.17 23.74
N SER A 467 -9.15 -36.80 24.42
CA SER A 467 -10.50 -36.99 23.93
C SER A 467 -10.77 -36.11 22.69
N PRO A 468 -11.74 -36.43 21.82
CA PRO A 468 -12.08 -35.56 20.69
C PRO A 468 -12.37 -34.11 21.10
N ARG A 469 -12.94 -33.92 22.31
CA ARG A 469 -13.23 -32.61 22.87
C ARG A 469 -11.95 -31.85 23.23
N ASP A 470 -11.00 -32.50 23.89
CA ASP A 470 -9.74 -31.88 24.31
C ASP A 470 -8.86 -31.56 23.11
N ARG A 471 -8.83 -32.46 22.13
CA ARG A 471 -8.17 -32.23 20.84
C ARG A 471 -8.73 -31.01 20.14
N LEU A 472 -10.06 -30.85 20.05
CA LEU A 472 -10.67 -29.66 19.45
C LEU A 472 -10.36 -28.39 20.25
N ALA A 473 -10.36 -28.45 21.58
CA ALA A 473 -10.05 -27.31 22.44
C ALA A 473 -8.63 -26.78 22.22
N ALA A 474 -7.65 -27.64 21.93
CA ALA A 474 -6.29 -27.22 21.59
C ALA A 474 -6.24 -26.28 20.36
N PHE A 475 -7.21 -26.37 19.45
CA PHE A 475 -7.30 -25.51 18.26
C PHE A 475 -8.10 -24.22 18.49
N ASP A 476 -8.69 -23.98 19.67
CA ASP A 476 -9.47 -22.75 19.92
C ASP A 476 -8.75 -21.45 19.51
N PRO A 477 -7.42 -21.27 19.73
CA PRO A 477 -6.70 -20.10 19.25
C PRO A 477 -6.76 -19.92 17.73
N VAL A 478 -6.59 -20.99 16.95
CA VAL A 478 -6.65 -20.91 15.48
C VAL A 478 -8.08 -20.76 14.97
N LEU A 479 -9.07 -21.35 15.67
CA LEU A 479 -10.48 -21.18 15.33
C LEU A 479 -10.96 -19.74 15.55
N ALA A 480 -10.45 -19.07 16.59
CA ALA A 480 -10.66 -17.65 16.82
C ALA A 480 -10.12 -16.82 15.64
N LEU A 481 -8.90 -17.11 15.16
CA LEU A 481 -8.33 -16.46 13.97
C LEU A 481 -9.18 -16.68 12.72
N VAL A 482 -9.54 -17.92 12.41
CA VAL A 482 -10.38 -18.28 11.26
C VAL A 482 -11.72 -17.54 11.29
N ALA A 483 -12.29 -17.30 12.47
CA ALA A 483 -13.56 -16.61 12.63
C ALA A 483 -13.56 -15.16 12.12
N HIS A 484 -12.39 -14.50 12.06
CA HIS A 484 -12.22 -13.15 11.53
C HIS A 484 -12.28 -13.08 10.01
N LEU A 485 -11.99 -14.17 9.29
CA LEU A 485 -12.03 -14.19 7.83
C LEU A 485 -13.43 -13.85 7.31
N PRO A 486 -13.58 -12.98 6.30
CA PRO A 486 -14.89 -12.53 5.83
C PRO A 486 -15.64 -13.61 5.06
N ASP A 487 -14.95 -14.39 4.23
CA ASP A 487 -15.57 -15.41 3.38
C ASP A 487 -15.97 -16.67 4.19
N ARG A 488 -17.21 -17.13 3.98
CA ARG A 488 -17.71 -18.38 4.55
C ARG A 488 -17.06 -19.62 3.95
N PHE A 489 -16.66 -19.57 2.68
CA PHE A 489 -16.05 -20.70 1.98
C PHE A 489 -14.66 -20.96 2.53
N ASP A 490 -13.86 -19.92 2.74
CA ASP A 490 -12.56 -20.00 3.42
C ASP A 490 -12.71 -20.60 4.83
N ARG A 491 -13.62 -20.06 5.65
CA ARG A 491 -13.87 -20.61 7.00
C ARG A 491 -14.25 -22.08 6.97
N ASN A 492 -15.07 -22.50 6.00
CA ASN A 492 -15.46 -23.90 5.84
C ASN A 492 -14.31 -24.78 5.30
N ALA A 493 -13.41 -24.24 4.49
CA ALA A 493 -12.21 -24.94 4.04
C ALA A 493 -11.27 -25.19 5.24
N TYR A 494 -10.98 -24.16 6.04
CA TYR A 494 -10.16 -24.29 7.24
C TYR A 494 -10.80 -25.20 8.31
N ALA A 495 -12.13 -25.28 8.39
CA ALA A 495 -12.78 -26.26 9.24
C ALA A 495 -12.39 -27.71 8.89
N GLY A 496 -12.19 -28.00 7.60
CA GLY A 496 -11.71 -29.30 7.13
C GLY A 496 -10.24 -29.54 7.47
N VAL A 497 -9.40 -28.52 7.31
CA VAL A 497 -7.97 -28.57 7.69
C VAL A 497 -7.82 -28.89 9.18
N VAL A 498 -8.50 -28.12 10.04
CA VAL A 498 -8.41 -28.30 11.49
C VAL A 498 -9.00 -29.64 11.92
N ALA A 499 -10.11 -30.10 11.33
CA ALA A 499 -10.66 -31.43 11.64
C ALA A 499 -9.66 -32.55 11.30
N LYS A 500 -8.97 -32.44 10.16
CA LYS A 500 -7.93 -33.40 9.76
C LYS A 500 -6.74 -33.36 10.71
N ALA A 501 -6.27 -32.17 11.09
CA ALA A 501 -5.14 -31.99 12.00
C ALA A 501 -5.48 -32.48 13.43
N ALA A 502 -6.69 -32.20 13.90
CA ALA A 502 -7.17 -32.68 15.19
C ALA A 502 -7.33 -34.20 15.19
N GLY A 503 -7.92 -34.82 14.16
CA GLY A 503 -8.05 -36.28 14.07
C GLY A 503 -8.93 -36.90 15.17
N LYS A 504 -8.80 -38.22 15.38
CA LYS A 504 -9.48 -39.02 16.42
C LYS A 504 -10.94 -38.66 16.69
N GLY A 505 -11.77 -38.61 15.64
CA GLY A 505 -13.21 -38.43 15.77
C GLY A 505 -13.70 -36.98 15.84
N VAL A 506 -12.80 -35.98 15.79
CA VAL A 506 -13.19 -34.58 15.57
C VAL A 506 -13.70 -34.42 14.14
N THR A 507 -14.97 -34.03 13.98
CA THR A 507 -15.57 -33.88 12.66
C THR A 507 -15.46 -32.45 12.14
N LYS A 508 -15.53 -32.28 10.81
CA LYS A 508 -15.63 -30.95 10.18
C LYS A 508 -16.84 -30.16 10.69
N ALA A 509 -17.94 -30.84 11.01
CA ALA A 509 -19.15 -30.19 11.52
C ALA A 509 -18.92 -29.59 12.91
N ASP A 510 -18.22 -30.30 13.80
CA ASP A 510 -17.88 -29.82 15.14
C ASP A 510 -17.00 -28.56 15.07
N VAL A 511 -15.98 -28.60 14.21
CA VAL A 511 -15.09 -27.46 13.98
C VAL A 511 -15.85 -26.27 13.38
N ALA A 512 -16.69 -26.50 12.36
CA ALA A 512 -17.47 -25.45 11.73
C ALA A 512 -18.45 -24.79 12.73
N ALA A 513 -19.08 -25.58 13.60
CA ALA A 513 -19.94 -25.06 14.67
C ALA A 513 -19.16 -24.18 15.65
N ARG A 514 -17.93 -24.59 16.02
CA ARG A 514 -17.03 -23.81 16.88
C ARG A 514 -16.62 -22.48 16.23
N ILE A 515 -16.23 -22.49 14.95
CA ILE A 515 -15.92 -21.26 14.19
C ILE A 515 -17.13 -20.32 14.13
N VAL A 516 -18.33 -20.84 13.91
CA VAL A 516 -19.56 -20.03 13.89
C VAL A 516 -19.82 -19.39 15.26
N ALA A 517 -19.56 -20.11 16.35
CA ALA A 517 -19.67 -19.56 17.70
C ALA A 517 -18.68 -18.41 17.94
N GLU A 518 -17.41 -18.57 17.56
CA GLU A 518 -16.41 -17.49 17.65
C GLU A 518 -16.79 -16.29 16.77
N ARG A 519 -17.24 -16.53 15.54
CA ARG A 519 -17.65 -15.45 14.63
C ARG A 519 -18.84 -14.65 15.17
N ARG A 520 -19.77 -15.29 15.87
CA ARG A 520 -20.90 -14.59 16.51
C ARG A 520 -20.41 -13.60 17.56
N LYS A 521 -19.34 -13.91 18.31
CA LYS A 521 -18.74 -12.99 19.30
C LYS A 521 -18.17 -11.73 18.64
N ILE A 522 -17.64 -11.86 17.42
CA ILE A 522 -17.06 -10.74 16.66
C ILE A 522 -18.15 -9.90 15.98
N VAL A 523 -19.11 -10.54 15.32
CA VAL A 523 -20.08 -9.86 14.45
C VAL A 523 -21.23 -9.22 15.22
N LYS A 524 -21.69 -9.82 16.33
CA LYS A 524 -22.85 -9.31 17.07
C LYS A 524 -22.61 -7.90 17.65
N PRO A 525 -21.52 -7.63 18.39
CA PRO A 525 -21.25 -6.29 18.93
C PRO A 525 -21.08 -5.24 17.82
N LYS A 526 -20.39 -5.62 16.72
CA LYS A 526 -20.20 -4.73 15.56
C LYS A 526 -21.53 -4.31 14.95
N ARG A 527 -22.47 -5.26 14.75
CA ARG A 527 -23.81 -4.96 14.22
C ARG A 527 -24.67 -4.14 15.17
N GLU A 528 -24.54 -4.35 16.47
CA GLU A 528 -25.24 -3.54 17.49
C GLU A 528 -24.75 -2.08 17.43
N ARG A 529 -23.43 -1.87 17.42
CA ARG A 529 -22.83 -0.55 17.27
C ARG A 529 -23.22 0.15 15.97
N GLU A 530 -23.17 -0.54 14.83
CA GLU A 530 -23.59 0.01 13.53
C GLU A 530 -25.08 0.41 13.53
N ARG A 531 -25.94 -0.31 14.26
CA ARG A 531 -27.37 0.04 14.41
C ARG A 531 -27.55 1.28 15.28
N GLU A 532 -26.80 1.39 16.38
CA GLU A 532 -26.82 2.55 17.27
C GLU A 532 -26.30 3.81 16.57
N GLU A 533 -25.20 3.72 15.82
CA GLU A 533 -24.64 4.82 15.04
C GLU A 533 -25.62 5.28 13.96
N LYS A 534 -26.27 4.35 13.24
CA LYS A 534 -27.33 4.70 12.27
C LYS A 534 -28.55 5.34 12.94
N ALA A 535 -28.97 4.85 14.10
CA ALA A 535 -30.08 5.43 14.85
C ALA A 535 -29.75 6.86 15.33
N LYS A 536 -28.52 7.07 15.81
CA LYS A 536 -28.01 8.39 16.19
C LYS A 536 -27.95 9.34 14.99
N ALA A 537 -27.34 8.93 13.88
CA ALA A 537 -27.27 9.74 12.66
C ALA A 537 -28.66 10.14 12.15
N LYS A 538 -29.64 9.23 12.21
CA LYS A 538 -31.04 9.52 11.85
C LYS A 538 -31.70 10.53 12.80
N ARG A 539 -31.38 10.47 14.10
CA ARG A 539 -31.87 11.44 15.09
C ARG A 539 -31.24 12.81 14.85
N ASP A 540 -29.93 12.87 14.68
CA ASP A 540 -29.18 14.10 14.48
C ASP A 540 -29.65 14.80 13.18
N ALA A 541 -29.84 14.06 12.08
CA ALA A 541 -30.41 14.59 10.84
C ALA A 541 -31.85 15.12 11.00
N ARG A 542 -32.67 14.49 11.85
CA ARG A 542 -34.04 14.96 12.14
C ARG A 542 -34.03 16.23 12.98
N GLU A 543 -33.11 16.35 13.94
CA GLU A 543 -32.93 17.57 14.74
C GLU A 543 -32.38 18.73 13.90
N GLU A 544 -31.45 18.46 12.98
CA GLU A 544 -30.91 19.45 12.05
C GLU A 544 -31.98 19.96 11.09
N ALA A 545 -32.79 19.07 10.52
CA ALA A 545 -33.95 19.44 9.70
C ALA A 545 -34.98 20.27 10.50
N ALA A 546 -35.24 19.91 11.76
CA ALA A 546 -36.14 20.66 12.63
C ALA A 546 -35.61 22.07 12.97
N ARG A 547 -34.29 22.22 13.18
CA ARG A 547 -33.65 23.54 13.38
C ARG A 547 -33.72 24.39 12.11
N ALA A 548 -33.51 23.81 10.93
CA ALA A 548 -33.62 24.53 9.66
C ALA A 548 -35.05 25.07 9.43
N LEU A 549 -36.08 24.35 9.89
CA LEU A 549 -37.49 24.77 9.83
C LEU A 549 -37.86 25.86 10.86
N GLN A 550 -37.07 26.07 11.92
CA GLN A 550 -37.36 27.08 12.95
C GLN A 550 -36.76 28.46 12.64
N VAL A 551 -36.03 28.63 11.53
CA VAL A 551 -35.43 29.91 11.10
C VAL A 551 -36.17 30.45 9.88
N ALA A 552 -37.41 30.91 10.06
CA ALA A 552 -38.07 31.85 9.15
C ALA A 552 -39.18 32.61 9.89
N PRO A 553 -39.01 33.90 10.23
CA PRO A 553 -40.13 34.72 10.69
C PRO A 553 -40.99 35.15 9.49
N PRO A 554 -42.33 35.21 9.61
CA PRO A 554 -43.19 35.66 8.52
C PRO A 554 -43.09 37.18 8.38
N MET A 555 -42.79 37.67 7.18
CA MET A 555 -42.94 39.08 6.85
C MET A 555 -44.43 39.40 6.69
N THR A 556 -44.88 40.42 7.41
CA THR A 556 -46.21 41.02 7.32
C THR A 556 -46.28 41.99 6.14
N SER A 557 -47.31 41.87 5.30
CA SER A 557 -47.83 43.01 4.51
C SER A 557 -49.33 42.86 4.24
N SER A 558 -49.96 44.01 4.04
CA SER A 558 -51.33 44.40 4.34
C SER A 558 -52.34 44.40 3.17
N ALA A 559 -53.58 43.94 3.47
CA ALA A 559 -54.91 44.44 3.05
C ALA A 559 -55.36 44.38 1.55
N PRO A 560 -56.68 44.53 1.21
CA PRO A 560 -57.92 44.52 2.02
C PRO A 560 -59.03 43.55 1.52
N ALA A 561 -60.18 43.62 2.20
CA ALA A 561 -61.32 42.72 2.28
C ALA A 561 -62.31 42.69 1.08
N GLY A 562 -62.99 41.54 0.95
CA GLY A 562 -64.28 41.37 0.28
C GLY A 562 -64.89 39.98 0.60
N ALA A 563 -66.13 39.93 1.09
CA ALA A 563 -66.90 38.71 1.38
C ALA A 563 -68.41 38.97 1.14
N PRO A 564 -69.30 37.95 1.08
CA PRO A 564 -69.26 36.66 0.37
C PRO A 564 -70.57 36.42 -0.45
N PRO A 565 -70.81 35.23 -1.03
CA PRO A 565 -72.02 34.48 -0.64
C PRO A 565 -71.81 32.95 -0.48
N PRO A 566 -72.77 32.19 0.08
CA PRO A 566 -72.57 30.80 0.53
C PRO A 566 -73.22 29.79 -0.48
N PRO A 567 -73.31 28.48 -0.17
CA PRO A 567 -72.54 27.45 -0.86
C PRO A 567 -73.39 26.56 -1.79
N THR A 568 -72.79 26.00 -2.83
CA THR A 568 -73.35 24.82 -3.50
C THR A 568 -72.36 23.66 -3.51
N ARG A 569 -72.87 22.57 -2.94
CA ARG A 569 -72.33 21.22 -2.80
C ARG A 569 -72.07 20.55 -4.16
N ALA A 570 -71.24 19.52 -4.07
CA ALA A 570 -71.10 18.34 -4.94
C ALA A 570 -70.02 18.43 -6.03
N GLY A 571 -69.10 17.47 -5.95
CA GLY A 571 -68.03 17.24 -6.93
C GLY A 571 -66.85 16.57 -6.25
N GLU A 572 -66.72 15.27 -6.42
CA GLU A 572 -65.71 14.38 -5.83
C GLU A 572 -64.29 14.94 -5.94
N LYS A 573 -63.54 14.92 -4.83
CA LYS A 573 -62.09 15.16 -4.87
C LYS A 573 -61.41 13.97 -5.56
N PRO A 574 -60.51 14.19 -6.53
CA PRO A 574 -59.64 13.14 -7.03
C PRO A 574 -58.80 12.59 -5.88
N GLN A 575 -58.66 11.26 -5.80
CA GLN A 575 -57.72 10.63 -4.88
C GLN A 575 -56.31 11.17 -5.14
N GLU A 576 -55.78 11.90 -4.17
CA GLU A 576 -54.41 12.34 -4.14
C GLU A 576 -53.51 11.11 -3.90
N VAL A 577 -53.00 10.53 -4.98
CA VAL A 577 -52.04 9.42 -4.93
C VAL A 577 -50.73 9.97 -4.35
N LYS A 578 -50.41 9.59 -3.11
CA LYS A 578 -49.11 9.87 -2.51
C LYS A 578 -48.00 9.34 -3.43
N PRO A 579 -46.98 10.15 -3.78
CA PRO A 579 -45.85 9.64 -4.53
C PRO A 579 -45.12 8.58 -3.69
N GLN A 580 -45.06 7.34 -4.20
CA GLN A 580 -44.30 6.25 -3.59
C GLN A 580 -42.83 6.66 -3.45
N SER A 581 -42.23 6.37 -2.29
CA SER A 581 -40.81 6.58 -2.05
C SER A 581 -39.97 5.70 -2.98
N GLU A 582 -38.74 6.12 -3.31
CA GLU A 582 -37.84 5.34 -4.19
C GLU A 582 -37.62 3.92 -3.68
N VAL A 583 -37.58 3.73 -2.37
CA VAL A 583 -37.43 2.42 -1.72
C VAL A 583 -38.63 1.50 -2.00
N GLU A 584 -39.84 2.05 -2.02
CA GLU A 584 -41.06 1.29 -2.35
C GLU A 584 -41.12 0.93 -3.83
N ARG A 585 -40.65 1.81 -4.72
CA ARG A 585 -40.53 1.53 -6.17
C ARG A 585 -39.49 0.43 -6.46
N PHE A 586 -38.37 0.44 -5.74
CA PHE A 586 -37.36 -0.62 -5.87
C PHE A 586 -37.87 -1.97 -5.34
N ALA A 587 -38.62 -1.96 -4.24
CA ALA A 587 -39.20 -3.17 -3.67
C ALA A 587 -40.26 -3.79 -4.60
N SER A 588 -41.14 -2.97 -5.20
CA SER A 588 -42.14 -3.45 -6.15
C SER A 588 -41.51 -3.98 -7.45
N THR A 589 -40.47 -3.29 -7.96
CA THR A 589 -39.73 -3.72 -9.16
C THR A 589 -39.03 -5.06 -8.94
N ARG A 590 -38.39 -5.23 -7.77
CA ARG A 590 -37.76 -6.50 -7.40
C ARG A 590 -38.76 -7.64 -7.29
N ALA A 591 -39.94 -7.40 -6.73
CA ALA A 591 -40.99 -8.40 -6.63
C ALA A 591 -41.52 -8.82 -8.01
N ALA A 592 -41.70 -7.87 -8.93
CA ALA A 592 -42.14 -8.14 -10.29
C ALA A 592 -41.12 -8.98 -11.10
N VAL A 593 -39.82 -8.67 -10.95
CA VAL A 593 -38.75 -9.44 -11.59
C VAL A 593 -38.66 -10.87 -11.03
N LEU A 594 -38.81 -11.04 -9.71
CA LEU A 594 -38.78 -12.37 -9.09
C LEU A 594 -39.96 -13.24 -9.53
N ASN A 595 -41.17 -12.68 -9.65
CA ASN A 595 -42.33 -13.41 -10.17
C ASN A 595 -42.14 -13.83 -11.63
N ALA A 596 -41.59 -12.97 -12.49
CA ALA A 596 -41.31 -13.31 -13.89
C ALA A 596 -40.25 -14.43 -14.03
N VAL A 597 -39.28 -14.50 -13.11
CA VAL A 597 -38.30 -15.60 -13.07
C VAL A 597 -38.94 -16.91 -12.60
N GLU A 598 -39.89 -16.86 -11.67
CA GLU A 598 -40.63 -18.05 -11.19
C GLU A 598 -41.58 -18.62 -12.26
N GLU A 599 -42.11 -17.80 -13.17
CA GLU A 599 -43.00 -18.23 -14.27
C GLU A 599 -42.28 -18.84 -15.49
N LYS A 600 -40.94 -19.06 -15.43
CA LYS A 600 -40.12 -19.71 -16.47
C LYS A 600 -40.24 -19.09 -17.88
N VAL A 601 -40.31 -17.76 -17.93
CA VAL A 601 -40.33 -17.01 -19.19
C VAL A 601 -38.97 -17.12 -19.91
N SER A 602 -38.94 -17.09 -21.25
CA SER A 602 -37.67 -17.23 -22.00
C SER A 602 -36.70 -16.07 -21.70
N THR A 603 -35.40 -16.31 -21.83
CA THR A 603 -34.34 -15.33 -21.50
C THR A 603 -34.50 -14.01 -22.26
N GLU A 604 -35.04 -14.08 -23.47
CA GLU A 604 -35.27 -12.95 -24.37
C GLU A 604 -36.45 -12.09 -23.90
N GLN A 605 -37.56 -12.75 -23.52
CA GLN A 605 -38.75 -12.10 -22.96
C GLN A 605 -38.48 -11.52 -21.56
N LEU A 606 -37.61 -12.16 -20.76
CA LEU A 606 -37.16 -11.63 -19.48
C LEU A 606 -36.30 -10.36 -19.67
N GLY A 607 -35.46 -10.34 -20.72
CA GLY A 607 -34.68 -9.16 -21.10
C GLY A 607 -35.56 -7.97 -21.49
N GLU A 608 -36.58 -8.21 -22.32
CA GLU A 608 -37.55 -7.19 -22.74
C GLU A 608 -38.38 -6.66 -21.56
N PHE A 609 -38.86 -7.54 -20.69
CA PHE A 609 -39.61 -7.15 -19.49
C PHE A 609 -38.76 -6.32 -18.52
N ILE A 610 -37.50 -6.69 -18.30
CA ILE A 610 -36.57 -5.93 -17.45
C ILE A 610 -36.32 -4.54 -18.04
N ALA A 611 -36.06 -4.46 -19.36
CA ALA A 611 -35.84 -3.19 -20.04
C ALA A 611 -37.06 -2.26 -19.94
N GLN A 612 -38.26 -2.79 -20.21
CA GLN A 612 -39.50 -2.01 -20.18
C GLN A 612 -39.87 -1.57 -18.75
N THR A 613 -39.59 -2.42 -17.75
CA THR A 613 -39.82 -2.08 -16.33
C THR A 613 -38.86 -0.99 -15.86
N ILE A 614 -37.58 -1.05 -16.24
CA ILE A 614 -36.59 -0.01 -15.93
C ILE A 614 -36.98 1.32 -16.59
N THR A 615 -37.31 1.31 -17.88
CA THR A 615 -37.74 2.49 -18.63
C THR A 615 -38.96 3.16 -18.02
N THR A 616 -39.99 2.37 -17.67
CA THR A 616 -41.25 2.89 -17.12
C THR A 616 -41.10 3.38 -15.68
N THR A 617 -40.24 2.76 -14.87
CA THR A 617 -40.10 3.07 -13.43
C THR A 617 -39.06 4.15 -13.16
N MET A 618 -38.03 4.26 -14.00
CA MET A 618 -36.88 5.15 -13.79
C MET A 618 -36.83 6.35 -14.76
N GLY A 619 -37.78 6.47 -15.70
CA GLY A 619 -37.92 7.66 -16.56
C GLY A 619 -36.83 7.82 -17.62
N PHE A 620 -36.07 6.76 -17.93
CA PHE A 620 -35.05 6.78 -18.97
C PHE A 620 -35.67 6.50 -20.35
N THR A 621 -35.65 7.47 -21.25
CA THR A 621 -35.83 7.22 -22.69
C THR A 621 -34.66 6.38 -23.21
N ALA A 622 -34.96 5.18 -23.73
CA ALA A 622 -33.97 4.27 -24.29
C ALA A 622 -33.23 4.90 -25.50
N PHE A 623 -31.91 4.70 -25.57
CA PHE A 623 -31.07 5.10 -26.69
C PHE A 623 -31.57 4.43 -27.98
N LYS A 624 -31.78 5.23 -29.02
CA LYS A 624 -32.08 4.74 -30.38
C LYS A 624 -30.86 3.99 -30.92
N THR A 625 -31.07 2.79 -31.46
CA THR A 625 -30.01 2.05 -32.15
C THR A 625 -29.66 2.70 -33.50
N PRO A 626 -28.44 2.47 -34.02
CA PRO A 626 -27.96 3.08 -35.26
C PRO A 626 -28.81 2.78 -36.51
N GLU A 627 -29.63 1.73 -36.53
CA GLU A 627 -30.50 1.42 -37.70
C GLU A 627 -31.70 2.37 -37.87
N SER A 628 -31.93 3.30 -36.95
CA SER A 628 -33.03 4.29 -37.05
C SER A 628 -32.62 5.64 -37.64
N LEU A 629 -31.42 5.73 -38.22
CA LEU A 629 -30.89 6.96 -38.83
C LEU A 629 -30.63 6.89 -40.35
N PHE A 630 -30.96 5.79 -41.03
CA PHE A 630 -30.99 5.71 -42.50
C PHE A 630 -32.09 4.81 -43.04
#